data_AF-A0A954PR08-F1
#
_entry.id   AF-A0A954PR08-F1
#
_cell.length_a   1.000
_cell.length_b   1.000
_cell.length_c   1.000
_cell.angle_alpha   90.00
_cell.angle_beta   90.00
_cell.angle_gamma   90.00
#
_symmetry.space_group_name_H-M   'P 1'
#
loop_
_entity.id
_entity.type
_entity.pdbx_description
1 polymer ?
#
loop_
_entity_poly.entity_id
_entity_poly.type
_entity_poly.pdbx_seq_one_letter_code
_entity_poly.pdbx_strand_id
1 'polypeptide(L)'
;MTENELLKRRPTPESIGMGSYAMDSHNVQRYVTPEGFVQNEGDIGVSTKGPYQIALGSILPRKEECENLLVPVCVSSSHIAFGSIRMEPVFMILGQSAATVADLALRSDLAVQDVGYQRLRPELLSDGQVLEDEHAETTTRGD
;
A
#
# COMPACT_ATOMS: atom_id res chain seq x y z
N MET A 1 -1.43 6.93 1.42
CA MET A 1 -2.29 5.79 1.83
C MET A 1 -2.82 5.99 3.23
N THR A 2 -4.10 5.80 3.48
CA THR A 2 -4.69 5.85 4.82
C THR A 2 -5.53 4.61 5.08
N GLU A 3 -6.01 4.45 6.30
CA GLU A 3 -6.99 3.42 6.65
C GLU A 3 -8.26 3.49 5.80
N ASN A 4 -8.58 4.64 5.17
CA ASN A 4 -9.76 4.74 4.32
C ASN A 4 -9.63 3.93 3.03
N GLU A 5 -8.44 3.89 2.43
CA GLU A 5 -8.17 3.05 1.26
C GLU A 5 -8.11 1.58 1.67
N LEU A 6 -7.41 1.26 2.79
CA LEU A 6 -7.28 -0.10 3.29
C LEU A 6 -8.62 -0.71 3.74
N LEU A 7 -9.53 0.09 4.30
CA LEU A 7 -10.87 -0.34 4.71
C LEU A 7 -11.90 -0.28 3.59
N LYS A 8 -11.48 0.03 2.35
CA LYS A 8 -12.34 0.14 1.17
C LYS A 8 -13.42 1.23 1.30
N ARG A 9 -13.15 2.27 2.08
CA ARG A 9 -14.02 3.46 2.22
C ARG A 9 -13.79 4.47 1.09
N ARG A 10 -12.59 4.45 0.49
CA ARG A 10 -12.20 5.27 -0.66
C ARG A 10 -11.50 4.39 -1.70
N PRO A 11 -11.70 4.66 -3.00
CA PRO A 11 -10.94 3.98 -4.04
C PRO A 11 -9.47 4.37 -3.97
N THR A 12 -8.60 3.47 -4.41
CA THR A 12 -7.16 3.74 -4.52
C THR A 12 -6.85 4.12 -5.96
N PRO A 13 -6.34 5.34 -6.23
CA PRO A 13 -5.94 5.73 -7.58
C PRO A 13 -4.63 5.05 -7.98
N GLU A 14 -4.48 4.76 -9.27
CA GLU A 14 -3.19 4.42 -9.89
C GLU A 14 -2.40 3.35 -9.12
N SER A 15 -3.00 2.18 -8.95
CA SER A 15 -2.42 1.06 -8.20
C SER A 15 -1.09 0.61 -8.79
N ILE A 16 -0.09 0.40 -7.94
CA ILE A 16 1.22 -0.13 -8.32
C ILE A 16 1.56 -1.41 -7.56
N GLY A 17 0.59 -2.01 -6.89
CA GLY A 17 0.79 -3.20 -6.09
C GLY A 17 -0.34 -3.43 -5.10
N MET A 18 -0.28 -4.58 -4.45
CA MET A 18 -1.31 -5.03 -3.50
C MET A 18 -0.70 -5.30 -2.12
N GLY A 19 -1.49 -5.02 -1.08
CA GLY A 19 -1.27 -5.52 0.28
C GLY A 19 -2.48 -6.32 0.76
N SER A 20 -2.30 -7.10 1.82
CA SER A 20 -3.38 -7.95 2.36
C SER A 20 -3.30 -8.18 3.86
N TYR A 21 -2.25 -7.66 4.53
CA TYR A 21 -2.04 -7.88 5.95
C TYR A 21 -3.03 -7.04 6.78
N ALA A 22 -3.37 -7.49 7.98
CA ALA A 22 -4.21 -6.70 8.88
C ALA A 22 -3.50 -5.39 9.25
N MET A 23 -4.25 -4.32 9.52
CA MET A 23 -3.68 -3.15 10.18
C MET A 23 -3.41 -3.53 11.63
N ASP A 24 -2.14 -3.62 12.00
CA ASP A 24 -1.73 -4.08 13.32
C ASP A 24 -0.81 -3.11 14.08
N SER A 25 -0.82 -3.28 15.39
CA SER A 25 0.15 -2.72 16.33
C SER A 25 0.35 -3.72 17.45
N HIS A 26 1.60 -3.96 17.85
CA HIS A 26 1.89 -4.89 18.92
C HIS A 26 1.57 -4.29 20.29
N ASN A 27 1.09 -5.16 21.19
CA ASN A 27 0.85 -4.81 22.58
C ASN A 27 2.11 -4.20 23.24
N VAL A 28 1.91 -3.10 23.97
CA VAL A 28 2.99 -2.40 24.69
C VAL A 28 3.08 -2.81 26.15
N GLN A 29 1.99 -3.33 26.71
CA GLN A 29 1.91 -3.77 28.10
C GLN A 29 0.99 -4.98 28.24
N ARG A 30 1.26 -5.80 29.25
CA ARG A 30 0.34 -6.81 29.78
C ARG A 30 0.00 -6.45 31.21
N TYR A 31 -1.28 -6.50 31.57
CA TYR A 31 -1.73 -6.23 32.92
C TYR A 31 -2.78 -7.24 33.37
N VAL A 32 -2.92 -7.38 34.68
CA VAL A 32 -3.94 -8.24 35.30
C VAL A 32 -5.15 -7.38 35.64
N THR A 33 -6.33 -7.74 35.14
CA THR A 33 -7.58 -7.04 35.46
C THR A 33 -7.98 -7.26 36.92
N PRO A 34 -8.87 -6.45 37.51
CA PRO A 34 -9.36 -6.66 38.87
C PRO A 34 -9.97 -8.06 39.10
N GLU A 35 -10.46 -8.70 38.04
CA GLU A 35 -11.04 -10.05 38.05
C GLU A 35 -9.99 -11.17 37.95
N GLY A 36 -8.70 -10.82 37.82
CA GLY A 36 -7.59 -11.78 37.78
C GLY A 36 -7.19 -12.27 36.38
N PHE A 37 -7.71 -11.67 35.31
CA PHE A 37 -7.38 -12.06 33.92
C PHE A 37 -6.21 -11.25 33.37
N VAL A 38 -5.39 -11.86 32.51
CA VAL A 38 -4.34 -11.13 31.76
C VAL A 38 -4.95 -10.48 30.53
N GLN A 39 -4.66 -9.18 30.32
CA GLN A 39 -5.06 -8.41 29.14
C GLN A 39 -3.85 -7.72 28.50
N ASN A 40 -3.92 -7.53 27.18
CA ASN A 40 -2.93 -6.80 26.39
C ASN A 40 -3.42 -5.35 26.17
N GLU A 41 -2.57 -4.37 26.46
CA GLU A 41 -2.82 -2.95 26.15
C GLU A 41 -2.05 -2.52 24.90
N GLY A 42 -2.68 -1.70 24.05
CA GLY A 42 -2.07 -1.14 22.83
C GLY A 42 -2.02 -2.09 21.62
N ASP A 43 -2.66 -3.25 21.72
CA ASP A 43 -2.78 -4.21 20.61
C ASP A 43 -3.87 -3.74 19.63
N ILE A 44 -3.55 -3.72 18.34
CA ILE A 44 -4.50 -3.43 17.26
C ILE A 44 -4.44 -4.57 16.26
N GLY A 45 -5.61 -5.05 15.82
CA GLY A 45 -5.74 -6.07 14.77
C GLY A 45 -7.01 -5.85 13.97
N VAL A 46 -6.96 -4.96 12.98
CA VAL A 46 -8.13 -4.58 12.17
C VAL A 46 -8.00 -5.15 10.76
N SER A 47 -8.98 -5.94 10.35
CA SER A 47 -9.06 -6.48 8.99
C SER A 47 -9.25 -5.37 7.94
N THR A 48 -8.55 -5.51 6.81
CA THR A 48 -8.68 -4.67 5.60
C THR A 48 -9.83 -5.09 4.69
N LYS A 49 -10.66 -6.05 5.14
CA LYS A 49 -11.77 -6.63 4.36
C LYS A 49 -11.30 -7.28 3.04
N GLY A 50 -10.12 -7.89 3.06
CA GLY A 50 -9.46 -8.52 1.91
C GLY A 50 -8.26 -7.71 1.40
N PRO A 51 -7.66 -8.13 0.27
CA PRO A 51 -6.56 -7.40 -0.36
C PRO A 51 -6.96 -5.96 -0.71
N TYR A 52 -5.98 -5.06 -0.69
CA TYR A 52 -6.13 -3.65 -1.00
C TYR A 52 -5.01 -3.18 -1.92
N GLN A 53 -5.30 -2.18 -2.73
CA GLN A 53 -4.38 -1.57 -3.68
C GLN A 53 -3.47 -0.55 -2.99
N ILE A 54 -2.29 -0.31 -3.56
CA ILE A 54 -1.35 0.72 -3.10
C ILE A 54 -1.13 1.73 -4.21
N ALA A 55 -1.43 3.00 -3.95
CA ALA A 55 -1.35 4.07 -4.94
C ALA A 55 0.09 4.42 -5.31
N LEU A 56 0.34 4.74 -6.58
CA LEU A 56 1.60 5.28 -7.09
C LEU A 56 2.06 6.50 -6.30
N GLY A 57 1.13 7.42 -6.00
CA GLY A 57 1.42 8.62 -5.21
C GLY A 57 1.91 8.35 -3.78
N SER A 58 1.87 7.11 -3.28
CA SER A 58 2.44 6.77 -1.97
C SER A 58 3.96 6.68 -1.97
N ILE A 59 4.58 6.43 -3.14
CA ILE A 59 6.03 6.32 -3.31
C ILE A 59 6.64 7.54 -4.02
N LEU A 60 5.80 8.50 -4.45
CA LEU A 60 6.20 9.71 -5.17
C LEU A 60 5.98 10.96 -4.29
N PRO A 61 7.04 11.69 -3.89
CA PRO A 61 6.88 13.02 -3.30
C PRO A 61 6.38 14.01 -4.34
N ARG A 62 5.85 15.15 -3.87
CA ARG A 62 5.42 16.23 -4.78
C ARG A 62 6.62 16.75 -5.56
N LYS A 63 6.41 17.02 -6.85
CA LYS A 63 7.48 17.46 -7.75
C LYS A 63 8.15 18.75 -7.25
N GLU A 64 7.36 19.66 -6.68
CA GLU A 64 7.84 20.93 -6.13
C GLU A 64 8.70 20.76 -4.86
N GLU A 65 8.63 19.61 -4.18
CA GLU A 65 9.39 19.32 -2.97
C GLU A 65 10.69 18.57 -3.28
N CYS A 66 10.66 17.63 -4.22
CA CYS A 66 11.81 16.85 -4.64
C CYS A 66 11.56 16.14 -5.98
N GLU A 67 12.31 16.49 -7.02
CA GLU A 67 12.28 15.76 -8.30
C GLU A 67 13.16 14.51 -8.25
N ASN A 68 12.82 13.47 -9.03
CA ASN A 68 13.64 12.27 -9.21
C ASN A 68 13.90 11.44 -7.95
N LEU A 69 12.92 11.40 -7.03
CA LEU A 69 12.95 10.55 -5.84
C LEU A 69 11.79 9.55 -5.84
N LEU A 70 12.11 8.29 -5.58
CA LEU A 70 11.16 7.20 -5.37
C LEU A 70 11.39 6.59 -3.97
N VAL A 71 10.32 6.38 -3.22
CA VAL A 71 10.39 5.94 -1.81
C VAL A 71 9.54 4.68 -1.60
N PRO A 72 10.05 3.47 -1.87
CA PRO A 72 9.26 2.23 -1.81
C PRO A 72 9.07 1.66 -0.38
N VAL A 73 9.78 2.20 0.62
CA VAL A 73 9.74 1.70 2.01
C VAL A 73 9.10 2.71 2.95
N CYS A 74 9.67 3.93 3.02
CA CYS A 74 9.15 5.03 3.85
C CYS A 74 7.98 5.75 3.15
N VAL A 75 6.98 4.97 2.73
CA VAL A 75 5.88 5.45 1.90
C VAL A 75 5.02 6.49 2.61
N SER A 76 4.43 7.40 1.84
CA SER A 76 3.44 8.36 2.34
C SER A 76 2.18 7.63 2.81
N SER A 77 2.06 7.44 4.13
CA SER A 77 0.94 6.73 4.74
C SER A 77 0.56 7.24 6.13
N SER A 78 -0.68 7.02 6.56
CA SER A 78 -1.04 7.15 7.97
C SER A 78 -0.37 6.03 8.79
N HIS A 79 -0.10 6.30 10.06
CA HIS A 79 0.58 5.33 10.94
C HIS A 79 -0.14 3.97 10.98
N ILE A 80 -1.47 3.98 11.06
CA ILE A 80 -2.29 2.76 11.10
C ILE A 80 -2.26 2.00 9.77
N ALA A 81 -2.22 2.70 8.63
CA ALA A 81 -2.13 2.05 7.33
C ALA A 81 -0.73 1.44 7.12
N PHE A 82 0.31 2.11 7.62
CA PHE A 82 1.67 1.59 7.57
C PHE A 82 1.80 0.26 8.34
N GLY A 83 1.05 0.08 9.42
CA GLY A 83 0.96 -1.19 10.15
C GLY A 83 0.70 -2.41 9.24
N SER A 84 -0.11 -2.21 8.20
CA SER A 84 -0.41 -3.23 7.19
C SER A 84 0.55 -3.20 5.99
N ILE A 85 0.94 -2.02 5.50
CA ILE A 85 1.81 -1.87 4.31
C ILE A 85 3.24 -2.35 4.56
N ARG A 86 3.73 -2.31 5.80
CA ARG A 86 5.14 -2.55 6.18
C ARG A 86 5.62 -4.01 6.06
N MET A 87 4.89 -4.86 5.36
CA MET A 87 5.27 -6.27 5.17
C MET A 87 6.37 -6.38 4.10
N GLU A 88 7.36 -7.22 4.31
CA GLU A 88 8.50 -7.39 3.39
C GLU A 88 8.07 -7.74 1.95
N PRO A 89 7.05 -8.60 1.71
CA PRO A 89 6.55 -8.83 0.35
C PRO A 89 6.03 -7.55 -0.32
N VAL A 90 5.42 -6.64 0.44
CA VAL A 90 4.91 -5.37 -0.09
C VAL A 90 6.07 -4.44 -0.46
N PHE A 91 7.15 -4.39 0.33
CA PHE A 91 8.35 -3.64 -0.05
C PHE A 91 8.99 -4.17 -1.33
N MET A 92 8.98 -5.49 -1.56
CA MET A 92 9.47 -6.08 -2.81
C MET A 92 8.60 -5.66 -4.00
N ILE A 93 7.27 -5.71 -3.86
CA ILE A 93 6.31 -5.26 -4.86
C ILE A 93 6.54 -3.79 -5.22
N LEU A 94 6.61 -2.92 -4.20
CA LEU A 94 6.83 -1.48 -4.41
C LEU A 94 8.23 -1.19 -4.97
N GLY A 95 9.23 -1.99 -4.61
CA GLY A 95 10.58 -1.92 -5.18
C GLY A 95 10.60 -2.20 -6.68
N GLN A 96 9.90 -3.25 -7.13
CA GLN A 96 9.72 -3.52 -8.57
C GLN A 96 9.02 -2.34 -9.25
N SER A 97 7.88 -1.90 -8.72
CA SER A 97 7.11 -0.83 -9.35
C SER A 97 7.87 0.50 -9.41
N ALA A 98 8.66 0.82 -8.37
CA ALA A 98 9.55 1.97 -8.38
C ALA A 98 10.63 1.84 -9.48
N ALA A 99 11.22 0.65 -9.66
CA ALA A 99 12.20 0.42 -10.72
C ALA A 99 11.60 0.61 -12.12
N THR A 100 10.38 0.13 -12.37
CA THR A 100 9.67 0.35 -13.64
C THR A 100 9.39 1.84 -13.89
N VAL A 101 8.99 2.61 -12.87
CA VAL A 101 8.84 4.07 -12.98
C VAL A 101 10.16 4.73 -13.34
N ALA A 102 11.25 4.37 -12.65
CA ALA A 102 12.57 4.94 -12.89
C ALA A 102 13.07 4.66 -14.31
N ASP A 103 12.91 3.43 -14.79
CA ASP A 103 13.29 3.04 -16.14
C ASP A 103 12.48 3.80 -17.21
N LEU A 104 11.16 3.93 -17.05
CA LEU A 104 10.33 4.71 -17.98
C LEU A 104 10.71 6.20 -17.98
N ALA A 105 11.04 6.76 -16.81
CA ALA A 105 11.52 8.13 -16.67
C ALA A 105 12.83 8.32 -17.44
N LEU A 106 13.81 7.42 -17.25
CA LEU A 106 15.10 7.45 -17.94
C LEU A 106 14.96 7.35 -19.47
N ARG A 107 14.14 6.42 -19.97
CA ARG A 107 13.93 6.24 -21.42
C ARG A 107 13.25 7.44 -22.08
N SER A 108 12.52 8.23 -21.30
CA SER A 108 11.70 9.34 -21.80
C SER A 108 12.29 10.72 -21.50
N ASP A 109 13.44 10.78 -20.81
CA ASP A 109 14.03 12.01 -20.29
C ASP A 109 13.02 12.84 -19.47
N LEU A 110 12.30 12.17 -18.58
CA LEU A 110 11.26 12.75 -17.72
C LEU A 110 11.67 12.66 -16.25
N ALA A 111 11.10 13.54 -15.42
CA ALA A 111 11.13 13.31 -13.98
C ALA A 111 10.25 12.09 -13.63
N VAL A 112 10.57 11.37 -12.56
CA VAL A 112 9.77 10.20 -12.12
C VAL A 112 8.30 10.55 -11.86
N GLN A 113 8.01 11.79 -11.46
CA GLN A 113 6.65 12.31 -11.27
C GLN A 113 5.88 12.53 -12.58
N ASP A 114 6.58 12.72 -13.70
CA ASP A 114 5.96 12.99 -15.01
C ASP A 114 5.68 11.68 -15.80
N VAL A 115 6.04 10.53 -15.24
CA VAL A 115 5.71 9.23 -15.84
C VAL A 115 4.22 8.98 -15.72
N GLY A 116 3.51 9.12 -16.84
CA GLY A 116 2.05 8.90 -16.87
C GLY A 116 1.66 7.44 -16.58
N TYR A 117 0.66 7.26 -15.71
CA TYR A 117 0.17 5.92 -15.31
C TYR A 117 -0.28 5.04 -16.48
N GLN A 118 -0.78 5.64 -17.57
CA GLN A 118 -1.15 4.92 -18.80
C GLN A 118 0.03 4.22 -19.48
N ARG A 119 1.26 4.69 -19.26
CA ARG A 119 2.49 4.04 -19.74
C ARG A 119 3.03 3.04 -18.72
N LEU A 120 2.87 3.33 -17.43
CA LEU A 120 3.33 2.47 -16.34
C LEU A 120 2.52 1.17 -16.23
N ARG A 121 1.18 1.26 -16.24
CA ARG A 121 0.29 0.12 -15.98
C ARG A 121 0.55 -1.06 -16.93
N PRO A 122 0.70 -0.87 -18.27
CA PRO A 122 0.99 -1.98 -19.17
C PRO A 122 2.30 -2.69 -18.87
N GLU A 123 3.37 -1.95 -18.54
CA GLU A 123 4.69 -2.52 -18.20
C GLU A 123 4.62 -3.35 -16.92
N LEU A 124 3.95 -2.83 -15.87
CA LEU A 124 3.75 -3.58 -14.63
C LEU A 124 2.96 -4.87 -14.88
N LEU A 125 1.90 -4.82 -15.68
CA LEU A 125 1.11 -6.00 -16.02
C LEU A 125 1.91 -7.00 -16.87
N SER A 126 2.76 -6.54 -17.79
CA SER A 126 3.63 -7.44 -18.56
C SER A 126 4.66 -8.16 -17.70
N ASP A 127 5.09 -7.54 -16.60
CA ASP A 127 5.98 -8.14 -15.60
C ASP A 127 5.24 -9.05 -14.61
N GLY A 128 3.93 -9.22 -14.77
CA GLY A 128 3.09 -10.05 -13.91
C GLY A 128 2.70 -9.40 -12.57
N GLN A 129 2.85 -8.08 -12.43
CA GLN A 129 2.41 -7.35 -11.25
C GLN A 129 0.89 -7.44 -11.10
N VAL A 130 0.42 -7.71 -9.88
CA VAL A 130 -1.01 -7.68 -9.55
C VAL A 130 -1.38 -6.28 -9.08
N LEU A 131 -2.31 -5.63 -9.79
CA LEU A 131 -2.71 -4.23 -9.54
C LEU A 131 -4.13 -4.08 -8.99
N GLU A 132 -4.95 -5.12 -9.11
CA GLU A 132 -6.38 -5.13 -8.77
C GLU A 132 -6.75 -6.53 -8.22
N ASP A 133 -7.78 -6.61 -7.38
CA ASP A 133 -8.31 -7.89 -6.88
C ASP A 133 -9.41 -8.40 -7.82
N GLU A 134 -9.07 -9.37 -8.68
CA GLU A 134 -9.99 -9.97 -9.65
C GLU A 134 -11.17 -10.71 -8.99
N HIS A 135 -11.10 -11.02 -7.69
CA HIS A 135 -12.15 -11.77 -6.99
C HIS A 135 -13.18 -10.87 -6.29
N ALA A 136 -12.93 -9.56 -6.22
CA ALA A 136 -13.80 -8.61 -5.51
C ALA A 136 -15.20 -8.46 -6.13
N GLU A 137 -15.37 -8.77 -7.43
CA GLU A 137 -16.66 -8.68 -8.12
C GLU A 137 -17.62 -9.85 -7.84
N THR A 138 -17.12 -10.97 -7.28
CA THR A 138 -17.95 -12.18 -7.10
C THR A 138 -18.79 -12.14 -5.81
N THR A 139 -18.45 -11.28 -4.84
CA THR A 139 -19.07 -11.28 -3.50
C THR A 139 -20.27 -10.33 -3.36
N THR A 140 -20.61 -9.52 -4.38
CA THR A 140 -21.72 -8.55 -4.31
C THR A 140 -23.03 -9.02 -4.96
N ARG A 141 -23.13 -10.29 -5.37
CA ARG A 141 -24.32 -10.85 -6.04
C ARG A 141 -25.17 -11.82 -5.19
N GLY A 142 -25.03 -11.81 -3.87
CA GLY A 142 -25.87 -12.63 -3.01
C GLY A 142 -26.07 -12.00 -1.65
N ASP A 143 -27.05 -11.09 -1.56
CA ASP A 143 -27.86 -10.77 -0.38
C ASP A 143 -29.26 -10.36 -0.87
#